data_AF-A0A1J4WTF0-F1
#
_entry.id   AF-A0A1J4WTF0-F1
#
_cell.length_a   1.000
_cell.length_b   1.000
_cell.length_c   1.000
_cell.angle_alpha   90.00
_cell.angle_beta   90.00
_cell.angle_gamma   90.00
#
_symmetry.space_group_name_H-M   'P 1'
#
loop_
_entity.id
_entity.type
_entity.pdbx_description
1 polymer ?
#
loop_
_entity_poly.entity_id
_entity_poly.type
_entity_poly.pdbx_seq_one_letter_code
_entity_poly.pdbx_strand_id
1 'polypeptide(L)'
;MKKLKVYIAGKVSPNSVFGRHDWRDEFCAKLAELSGFEFINLDPTKTHDDFNLDENNDKLIFGRDCFMIKSADLVIVNLTDDISVGGSQEMLIAKYYHKLLIGIAPKNGKFCKDEKEILSKIYKNWIHPFVSIPCDIIVEDINGVADFIKNFFLKPDKFVKSIEVLDESLQYYKDNHHKDDQFLHVIGC
;
A
#
# COMPACT_ATOMS: atom_id res chain seq x y z
N MET A 1 -14.84 21.50 4.39
CA MET A 1 -14.74 20.02 4.29
C MET A 1 -13.62 19.55 5.21
N LYS A 2 -13.65 18.33 5.76
CA LYS A 2 -12.50 17.82 6.53
C LYS A 2 -11.36 17.53 5.55
N LYS A 3 -10.16 17.97 5.90
CA LYS A 3 -8.96 17.84 5.07
C LYS A 3 -8.08 16.71 5.59
N LEU A 4 -7.63 15.82 4.70
CA LEU A 4 -6.80 14.66 5.01
C LEU A 4 -5.51 14.71 4.19
N LYS A 5 -4.37 14.44 4.82
CA LYS A 5 -3.09 14.22 4.14
C LYS A 5 -3.03 12.78 3.68
N VAL A 6 -2.77 12.56 2.39
CA VAL A 6 -2.66 11.23 1.80
C VAL A 6 -1.31 11.06 1.13
N TYR A 7 -0.67 9.92 1.39
CA TYR A 7 0.48 9.46 0.62
C TYR A 7 0.01 8.38 -0.35
N ILE A 8 0.34 8.50 -1.63
CA ILE A 8 -0.08 7.54 -2.66
C ILE A 8 1.15 6.81 -3.22
N ALA A 9 1.34 5.59 -2.75
CA ALA A 9 2.36 4.66 -3.20
C ALA A 9 1.97 3.97 -4.51
N GLY A 10 2.98 3.55 -5.26
CA GLY A 10 2.82 2.79 -6.49
C GLY A 10 3.05 3.61 -7.76
N LYS A 11 3.13 2.88 -8.87
CA LYS A 11 3.26 3.44 -10.22
C LYS A 11 1.92 3.36 -10.92
N VAL A 12 1.78 4.18 -11.95
CA VAL A 12 0.75 4.00 -12.96
C VAL A 12 1.46 3.57 -14.25
N SER A 13 0.86 2.64 -14.99
CA SER A 13 1.37 2.16 -16.28
C SER A 13 1.89 3.32 -17.15
N PRO A 14 3.03 3.18 -17.84
CA PRO A 14 3.52 4.18 -18.79
C PRO A 14 2.53 4.50 -19.92
N ASN A 15 1.58 3.61 -20.18
CA ASN A 15 0.51 3.75 -21.19
C ASN A 15 -0.77 4.37 -20.61
N SER A 16 -0.74 4.78 -19.35
CA SER A 16 -1.83 5.54 -18.74
C SER A 16 -1.98 6.90 -19.41
N VAL A 17 -3.23 7.31 -19.60
CA VAL A 17 -3.61 8.62 -20.15
C VAL A 17 -3.17 9.76 -19.21
N PHE A 18 -2.88 9.44 -17.94
CA PHE A 18 -2.37 10.38 -16.96
C PHE A 18 -0.84 10.50 -17.06
N GLY A 19 -0.33 11.73 -17.25
CA GLY A 19 1.10 12.02 -17.18
C GLY A 19 1.71 11.54 -15.86
N ARG A 20 2.99 11.13 -15.88
CA ARG A 20 3.66 10.48 -14.74
C ARG A 20 3.67 11.31 -13.44
N HIS A 21 3.53 12.64 -13.53
CA HIS A 21 3.60 13.56 -12.40
C HIS A 21 2.24 14.01 -11.86
N ASP A 22 1.21 14.11 -12.70
CA ASP A 22 -0.07 14.75 -12.31
C ASP A 22 -1.17 13.76 -11.89
N TRP A 23 -0.99 12.47 -12.18
CA TRP A 23 -2.02 11.46 -11.93
C TRP A 23 -2.46 11.37 -10.46
N ARG A 24 -1.57 11.64 -9.51
CA ARG A 24 -1.91 11.62 -8.07
C ARG A 24 -2.80 12.78 -7.67
N ASP A 25 -2.62 13.95 -8.31
CA ASP A 25 -3.48 15.11 -8.07
C ASP A 25 -4.86 14.90 -8.67
N GLU A 26 -4.93 14.35 -9.88
CA GLU A 26 -6.19 13.95 -10.50
C GLU A 26 -6.90 12.86 -9.68
N PHE A 27 -6.15 11.89 -9.17
CA PHE A 27 -6.65 10.87 -8.25
C PHE A 27 -7.22 11.49 -6.97
N CYS A 28 -6.51 12.42 -6.34
CA CYS A 28 -6.98 13.13 -5.15
C CYS A 28 -8.22 13.97 -5.42
N ALA A 29 -8.29 14.64 -6.58
CA ALA A 29 -9.46 15.42 -6.99
C ALA A 29 -10.70 14.53 -7.14
N LYS A 30 -10.56 13.41 -7.86
CA LYS A 30 -11.65 12.45 -8.04
C LYS A 30 -12.07 11.80 -6.71
N LEU A 31 -11.10 11.46 -5.86
CA LEU A 31 -11.39 10.93 -4.53
C LEU A 31 -12.12 11.96 -3.66
N ALA A 32 -11.79 13.25 -3.79
CA ALA A 32 -12.48 14.33 -3.07
C ALA A 32 -13.96 14.43 -3.48
N GLU A 33 -14.23 14.41 -4.79
CA GLU A 33 -15.60 14.40 -5.33
C GLU A 33 -16.41 13.20 -4.82
N LEU A 34 -15.81 12.01 -4.84
CA LEU A 34 -16.49 10.78 -4.46
C LEU A 34 -16.68 10.66 -2.94
N SER A 35 -15.71 11.07 -2.13
CA SER A 35 -15.72 10.84 -0.68
C SER A 35 -16.33 11.98 0.13
N GLY A 36 -16.36 13.21 -0.40
CA GLY A 36 -16.75 14.40 0.35
C GLY A 36 -15.66 14.89 1.34
N PHE A 37 -14.40 14.50 1.14
CA PHE A 37 -13.24 15.00 1.89
C PHE A 37 -12.32 15.81 0.97
N GLU A 38 -11.53 16.72 1.54
CA GLU A 38 -10.43 17.34 0.81
C GLU A 38 -9.14 16.56 1.05
N PHE A 39 -8.31 16.39 0.01
CA PHE A 39 -7.05 15.67 0.12
C PHE A 39 -5.85 16.58 -0.14
N ILE A 40 -4.83 16.46 0.72
CA ILE A 40 -3.49 17.01 0.49
C ILE A 40 -2.63 15.84 0.04
N ASN A 41 -2.26 15.84 -1.24
CA ASN A 41 -1.35 14.87 -1.82
C ASN A 41 0.09 15.11 -1.32
N LEU A 42 0.59 14.24 -0.44
CA LEU A 42 1.99 14.16 -0.03
C LEU A 42 2.74 13.32 -1.05
N ASP A 43 3.19 13.97 -2.13
CA ASP A 43 3.87 13.32 -3.26
C ASP A 43 5.38 13.60 -3.20
N PRO A 44 6.24 12.56 -3.11
CA PRO A 44 7.69 12.74 -3.09
C PRO A 44 8.23 13.26 -4.43
N THR A 45 7.49 13.08 -5.53
CA THR A 45 7.88 13.55 -6.88
C THR A 45 7.50 15.00 -7.14
N LYS A 46 6.74 15.65 -6.23
CA LYS A 46 6.49 17.08 -6.32
C LYS A 46 7.74 17.85 -5.92
N THR A 47 8.23 18.65 -6.86
CA THR A 47 9.31 19.62 -6.69
C THR A 47 8.81 20.99 -7.10
N HIS A 48 9.44 22.04 -6.59
CA HIS A 48 9.25 23.42 -7.06
C HIS A 48 10.63 24.02 -7.33
N ASP A 49 10.71 25.11 -8.08
CA ASP A 49 11.98 25.63 -8.62
C ASP A 49 13.05 25.88 -7.53
N ASP A 50 12.63 26.28 -6.33
CA ASP A 50 13.51 26.52 -5.17
C ASP A 50 13.77 25.28 -4.29
N PHE A 51 13.30 24.10 -4.68
CA PHE A 51 13.44 22.85 -3.91
C PHE A 51 13.94 21.72 -4.79
N ASN A 52 15.26 21.54 -4.74
CA ASN A 52 15.97 20.45 -5.41
C ASN A 52 16.63 19.55 -4.36
N LEU A 53 16.38 18.25 -4.44
CA LEU A 53 17.02 17.26 -3.59
C LEU A 53 18.04 16.50 -4.42
N ASP A 54 19.21 16.27 -3.83
CA ASP A 54 20.22 15.42 -4.47
C ASP A 54 19.74 13.97 -4.43
N GLU A 55 19.28 13.47 -5.57
CA GLU A 55 18.86 12.07 -5.76
C GLU A 55 20.02 11.07 -5.54
N ASN A 56 21.28 11.51 -5.51
CA ASN A 56 22.41 10.65 -5.12
C ASN A 56 22.54 10.52 -3.59
N ASN A 57 21.82 11.31 -2.81
CA ASN A 57 21.77 11.20 -1.36
C ASN A 57 20.61 10.28 -0.96
N ASP A 58 20.88 8.98 -0.98
CA ASP A 58 19.93 7.91 -0.66
C ASP A 58 19.19 8.14 0.68
N LYS A 59 19.89 8.55 1.73
CA LYS A 59 19.31 8.84 3.05
C LYS A 59 18.34 10.02 3.02
N LEU A 60 18.63 11.04 2.20
CA LEU A 60 17.75 12.20 2.05
C LEU A 60 16.45 11.82 1.37
N ILE A 61 16.53 11.07 0.26
CA ILE A 61 15.35 10.63 -0.50
C ILE A 61 14.51 9.65 0.32
N PHE A 62 15.13 8.59 0.84
CA PHE A 62 14.43 7.61 1.66
C PHE A 62 13.83 8.22 2.94
N GLY A 63 14.57 9.13 3.57
CA GLY A 63 14.11 9.86 4.75
C GLY A 63 12.89 10.74 4.47
N ARG A 64 12.82 11.37 3.29
CA ARG A 64 11.67 12.16 2.85
C ARG A 64 10.42 11.31 2.70
N ASP A 65 10.52 10.16 2.03
CA ASP A 65 9.38 9.24 1.84
C ASP A 65 8.85 8.76 3.20
N CYS A 66 9.76 8.33 4.09
CA CYS A 66 9.42 7.95 5.46
C CYS A 66 8.72 9.09 6.22
N PHE A 67 9.22 10.32 6.11
CA PHE A 67 8.64 11.48 6.77
C PHE A 67 7.24 11.82 6.24
N MET A 68 7.04 11.73 4.92
CA MET A 68 5.73 11.95 4.29
C MET A 68 4.71 10.89 4.72
N ILE A 69 5.08 9.61 4.70
CA ILE A 69 4.23 8.51 5.18
C ILE A 69 3.86 8.71 6.66
N LYS A 70 4.84 9.02 7.51
CA LYS A 70 4.59 9.33 8.92
C LYS A 70 3.67 10.53 9.11
N SER A 71 3.72 11.50 8.23
CA SER A 71 2.92 12.73 8.28
C SER A 71 1.53 12.58 7.69
N ALA A 72 1.26 11.51 6.94
CA ALA A 72 -0.03 11.25 6.32
C ALA A 72 -1.09 10.81 7.35
N ASP A 73 -2.36 11.11 7.05
CA ASP A 73 -3.51 10.56 7.76
C ASP A 73 -3.85 9.15 7.26
N LEU A 74 -3.59 8.89 5.98
CA LEU A 74 -3.70 7.58 5.35
C LEU A 74 -2.70 7.40 4.22
N VAL A 75 -2.42 6.14 3.89
CA VAL A 75 -1.62 5.71 2.76
C VAL A 75 -2.51 4.90 1.82
N ILE A 76 -2.43 5.21 0.53
CA ILE A 76 -3.09 4.43 -0.52
C ILE A 76 -1.98 3.82 -1.36
N VAL A 77 -2.07 2.52 -1.66
CA VAL A 77 -1.16 1.87 -2.59
C VAL A 77 -1.91 1.40 -3.83
N ASN A 78 -1.48 1.87 -5.00
CA ASN A 78 -2.03 1.44 -6.27
C ASN A 78 -1.40 0.11 -6.70
N LEU A 79 -2.18 -0.97 -6.67
CA LEU A 79 -1.75 -2.36 -6.97
C LEU A 79 -2.37 -2.85 -8.29
N THR A 80 -2.53 -1.97 -9.27
CA THR A 80 -3.10 -2.32 -10.60
C THR A 80 -2.10 -3.10 -11.46
N ASP A 81 -0.83 -2.69 -11.45
CA ASP A 81 0.24 -3.24 -12.29
C ASP A 81 1.32 -3.92 -11.44
N ASP A 82 2.58 -3.50 -11.59
CA ASP A 82 3.69 -3.93 -10.75
C ASP A 82 3.91 -2.96 -9.60
N ILE A 83 4.31 -3.49 -8.45
CA ILE A 83 4.73 -2.66 -7.32
C ILE A 83 6.26 -2.52 -7.38
N SER A 84 6.76 -1.30 -7.24
CA SER A 84 8.20 -1.08 -7.15
C SER A 84 8.75 -1.58 -5.83
N VAL A 85 10.06 -1.83 -5.77
CA VAL A 85 10.78 -2.10 -4.51
C VAL A 85 10.44 -1.05 -3.45
N GLY A 86 10.44 0.23 -3.82
CA GLY A 86 10.01 1.33 -2.95
C GLY A 86 8.56 1.16 -2.48
N GLY A 87 7.61 0.92 -3.39
CA GLY A 87 6.20 0.72 -3.07
C GLY A 87 5.96 -0.37 -2.02
N SER A 88 6.65 -1.50 -2.14
CA SER A 88 6.53 -2.59 -1.16
C SER A 88 7.11 -2.21 0.21
N GLN A 89 8.21 -1.45 0.25
CA GLN A 89 8.77 -0.95 1.50
C GLN A 89 7.86 0.09 2.16
N GLU A 90 7.30 1.01 1.38
CA GLU A 90 6.37 2.06 1.83
C GLU A 90 5.14 1.47 2.55
N MET A 91 4.65 0.30 2.09
CA MET A 91 3.56 -0.41 2.76
C MET A 91 3.93 -0.85 4.19
N LEU A 92 5.13 -1.40 4.39
CA LEU A 92 5.60 -1.78 5.73
C LEU A 92 5.96 -0.56 6.58
N ILE A 93 6.51 0.50 5.98
CA ILE A 93 6.76 1.77 6.67
C ILE A 93 5.45 2.39 7.16
N ALA A 94 4.37 2.29 6.38
CA ALA A 94 3.04 2.71 6.82
C ALA A 94 2.59 1.94 8.08
N LYS A 95 2.80 0.62 8.12
CA LYS A 95 2.51 -0.22 9.29
C LYS A 95 3.37 0.16 10.50
N TYR A 96 4.66 0.41 10.30
CA TYR A 96 5.57 0.89 11.34
C TYR A 96 5.09 2.19 12.00
N TYR A 97 4.49 3.11 11.23
CA TYR A 97 3.92 4.34 11.76
C TYR A 97 2.42 4.27 12.08
N HIS A 98 1.85 3.06 12.17
CA HIS A 98 0.43 2.82 12.44
C HIS A 98 -0.50 3.63 11.53
N LYS A 99 -0.18 3.68 10.24
CA LYS A 99 -0.98 4.38 9.24
C LYS A 99 -2.00 3.47 8.62
N LEU A 100 -3.21 4.00 8.43
CA LEU A 100 -4.24 3.35 7.65
C LEU A 100 -3.71 3.15 6.22
N LEU A 101 -3.61 1.90 5.77
CA LEU A 101 -3.10 1.50 4.48
C LEU A 101 -4.22 0.82 3.67
N ILE A 102 -4.62 1.47 2.59
CA ILE A 102 -5.65 1.00 1.68
C ILE A 102 -4.97 0.53 0.38
N GLY A 103 -5.13 -0.74 0.03
CA GLY A 103 -4.66 -1.28 -1.25
C GLY A 103 -5.74 -1.25 -2.32
N ILE A 104 -5.44 -0.69 -3.49
CA ILE A 104 -6.32 -0.77 -4.67
C ILE A 104 -5.84 -1.93 -5.54
N ALA A 105 -6.49 -3.08 -5.44
CA ALA A 105 -6.16 -4.28 -6.21
C ALA A 105 -7.38 -4.72 -7.03
N PRO A 106 -7.41 -4.46 -8.34
CA PRO A 106 -8.53 -4.84 -9.19
C PRO A 106 -8.81 -6.34 -9.12
N LYS A 107 -10.09 -6.70 -9.14
CA LYS A 107 -10.51 -8.09 -9.25
C LYS A 107 -9.91 -8.72 -10.52
N ASN A 108 -9.41 -9.95 -10.37
CA ASN A 108 -8.66 -10.67 -11.42
C ASN A 108 -7.38 -9.97 -11.92
N GLY A 109 -6.90 -8.95 -11.21
CA GLY A 109 -5.60 -8.30 -11.42
C GLY A 109 -4.41 -9.17 -11.03
N LYS A 110 -3.23 -8.55 -10.94
CA LYS A 110 -1.98 -9.24 -10.59
C LYS A 110 -2.00 -9.82 -9.18
N PHE A 111 -2.53 -9.07 -8.23
CA PHE A 111 -2.48 -9.38 -6.79
C PHE A 111 -3.80 -9.89 -6.20
N CYS A 112 -4.89 -9.91 -6.96
CA CYS A 112 -6.20 -10.42 -6.55
C CYS A 112 -6.81 -11.23 -7.70
N LYS A 113 -7.14 -12.50 -7.47
CA LYS A 113 -7.64 -13.42 -8.51
C LYS A 113 -8.74 -14.34 -7.99
N ASP A 114 -9.78 -14.53 -8.80
CA ASP A 114 -10.82 -15.51 -8.51
C ASP A 114 -10.23 -16.93 -8.49
N GLU A 115 -9.29 -17.22 -9.40
CA GLU A 115 -8.52 -18.46 -9.42
C GLU A 115 -7.04 -18.20 -9.75
N LYS A 116 -6.14 -18.83 -9.00
CA LYS A 116 -4.69 -18.79 -9.23
C LYS A 116 -4.10 -20.17 -9.12
N GLU A 117 -3.43 -20.61 -10.17
CA GLU A 117 -2.62 -21.84 -10.14
C GLU A 117 -1.21 -21.55 -9.61
N ILE A 118 -0.79 -22.35 -8.63
CA ILE A 118 0.58 -22.36 -8.07
C ILE A 118 0.95 -23.83 -7.86
N LEU A 119 2.05 -24.27 -8.47
CA LEU A 119 2.55 -25.65 -8.36
C LEU A 119 1.44 -26.70 -8.63
N SER A 120 0.70 -26.51 -9.73
CA SER A 120 -0.42 -27.38 -10.15
C SER A 120 -1.60 -27.49 -9.20
N LYS A 121 -1.69 -26.60 -8.20
CA LYS A 121 -2.84 -26.47 -7.31
C LYS A 121 -3.58 -25.16 -7.61
N ILE A 122 -4.91 -25.26 -7.73
CA ILE A 122 -5.79 -24.10 -7.95
C ILE A 122 -6.24 -23.56 -6.59
N TYR A 123 -5.97 -22.28 -6.36
CA TYR A 123 -6.45 -21.52 -5.21
C TYR A 123 -7.58 -20.60 -5.65
N LYS A 124 -8.70 -20.63 -4.94
CA LYS A 124 -9.86 -19.76 -5.19
C LYS A 124 -9.80 -18.50 -4.34
N ASN A 125 -10.29 -17.38 -4.87
CA ASN A 125 -10.31 -16.06 -4.22
C ASN A 125 -8.92 -15.68 -3.65
N TRP A 126 -7.89 -15.91 -4.45
CA TRP A 126 -6.50 -15.73 -4.06
C TRP A 126 -6.11 -14.25 -4.02
N ILE A 127 -5.49 -13.83 -2.92
CA ILE A 127 -4.88 -12.51 -2.76
C ILE A 127 -3.40 -12.71 -2.43
N HIS A 128 -2.54 -11.91 -3.05
CA HIS A 128 -1.10 -11.98 -2.81
C HIS A 128 -0.79 -11.70 -1.32
N PRO A 129 0.00 -12.55 -0.62
CA PRO A 129 0.27 -12.40 0.81
C PRO A 129 0.94 -11.06 1.17
N PHE A 130 1.92 -10.61 0.38
CA PHE A 130 2.53 -9.27 0.53
C PHE A 130 1.59 -8.08 0.27
N VAL A 131 0.32 -8.34 -0.09
CA VAL A 131 -0.74 -7.34 -0.16
C VAL A 131 -1.72 -7.54 1.00
N SER A 132 -2.25 -8.76 1.18
CA SER A 132 -3.28 -9.05 2.20
C SER A 132 -2.83 -8.85 3.64
N ILE A 133 -1.56 -9.17 3.94
CA ILE A 133 -1.02 -9.02 5.28
C ILE A 133 -0.88 -7.53 5.67
N PRO A 134 -0.11 -6.70 4.93
CA PRO A 134 0.11 -5.30 5.33
C PRO A 134 -1.09 -4.36 5.11
N CYS A 135 -1.94 -4.58 4.10
CA CYS A 135 -3.09 -3.69 3.88
C CYS A 135 -4.14 -3.87 4.99
N ASP A 136 -4.69 -2.76 5.48
CA ASP A 136 -5.82 -2.80 6.43
C ASP A 136 -7.11 -3.16 5.70
N ILE A 137 -7.25 -2.65 4.47
CA ILE A 137 -8.35 -2.95 3.56
C ILE A 137 -7.82 -3.04 2.13
N ILE A 138 -8.46 -3.91 1.34
CA ILE A 138 -8.23 -4.03 -0.10
C ILE A 138 -9.55 -3.74 -0.81
N VAL A 139 -9.49 -2.85 -1.79
CA VAL A 139 -10.62 -2.44 -2.60
C VAL A 139 -10.29 -2.60 -4.08
N GLU A 140 -11.30 -2.72 -4.93
CA GLU A 140 -11.09 -2.98 -6.35
C GLU A 140 -10.71 -1.70 -7.14
N ASP A 141 -11.21 -0.55 -6.71
CA ASP A 141 -11.07 0.72 -7.41
C ASP A 141 -11.17 1.94 -6.48
N ILE A 142 -11.12 3.14 -7.07
CA ILE A 142 -11.24 4.42 -6.35
C ILE A 142 -12.61 4.62 -5.67
N ASN A 143 -13.69 4.02 -6.18
CA ASN A 143 -15.00 4.10 -5.54
C ASN A 143 -14.98 3.36 -4.21
N GLY A 144 -14.39 2.16 -4.19
CA GLY A 144 -14.17 1.40 -2.97
C GLY A 144 -13.32 2.16 -1.93
N VAL A 145 -12.30 2.90 -2.39
CA VAL A 145 -11.51 3.78 -1.50
C VAL A 145 -12.41 4.86 -0.89
N ALA A 146 -13.20 5.56 -1.73
CA ALA A 146 -14.06 6.65 -1.30
C ALA A 146 -15.10 6.19 -0.26
N ASP A 147 -15.75 5.05 -0.53
CA ASP A 147 -16.74 4.46 0.36
C ASP A 147 -16.13 4.03 1.69
N PHE A 148 -14.93 3.44 1.67
CA PHE A 148 -14.21 3.09 2.89
C PHE A 148 -13.86 4.34 3.71
N ILE A 149 -13.27 5.37 3.09
CA ILE A 149 -12.88 6.62 3.77
C ILE A 149 -14.08 7.30 4.43
N LYS A 150 -15.22 7.38 3.72
CA LYS A 150 -16.47 7.91 4.27
C LYS A 150 -16.85 7.21 5.56
N ASN A 151 -16.91 5.89 5.54
CA ASN A 151 -17.34 5.11 6.70
C ASN A 151 -16.33 5.17 7.84
N PHE A 152 -15.03 5.02 7.53
CA PHE A 152 -13.96 4.98 8.51
C PHE A 152 -13.81 6.31 9.27
N PHE A 153 -13.80 7.46 8.59
CA PHE A 153 -13.59 8.74 9.29
C PHE A 153 -14.87 9.30 9.94
N LEU A 154 -16.05 8.77 9.61
CA LEU A 154 -17.29 9.05 10.35
C LEU A 154 -17.40 8.21 11.62
N LYS A 155 -16.91 6.96 11.59
CA LYS A 155 -16.90 6.03 12.73
C LYS A 155 -15.56 5.28 12.74
N PRO A 156 -14.50 5.87 13.32
CA PRO A 156 -13.18 5.26 13.28
C PRO A 156 -13.18 3.97 14.11
N ASP A 157 -13.05 2.84 13.42
CA ASP A 157 -12.67 1.59 14.05
C ASP A 157 -11.18 1.61 14.39
N LYS A 158 -10.81 1.01 15.53
CA LYS A 158 -9.41 0.94 16.00
C LYS A 158 -8.55 -0.09 15.24
N PHE A 159 -9.02 -0.63 14.12
CA PHE A 159 -8.37 -1.72 13.40
C PHE A 159 -7.36 -1.20 12.36
N VAL A 160 -6.36 -0.43 12.81
CA VAL A 160 -5.20 -0.13 11.96
C VAL A 160 -4.10 -1.10 12.35
N LYS A 161 -3.73 -1.99 11.43
CA LYS A 161 -2.63 -2.92 11.62
C LYS A 161 -1.34 -2.15 11.82
N SER A 162 -0.44 -2.75 12.55
CA SER A 162 0.87 -2.23 12.89
C SER A 162 1.97 -3.13 12.33
N ILE A 163 3.25 -2.84 12.60
CA ILE A 163 4.36 -3.63 12.04
C ILE A 163 4.42 -5.06 12.58
N GLU A 164 3.75 -5.29 13.71
CA GLU A 164 3.59 -6.58 14.39
C GLU A 164 2.97 -7.65 13.49
N VAL A 165 2.31 -7.29 12.39
CA VAL A 165 1.87 -8.23 11.35
C VAL A 165 3.01 -9.15 10.85
N LEU A 166 4.27 -8.70 10.92
CA LEU A 166 5.43 -9.51 10.58
C LEU A 166 5.66 -10.63 11.60
N ASP A 167 5.69 -10.29 12.88
CA ASP A 167 5.89 -11.26 13.97
C ASP A 167 4.68 -12.18 14.14
N GLU A 168 3.47 -11.66 13.96
CA GLU A 168 2.23 -12.44 13.96
C GLU A 168 2.23 -13.48 12.82
N SER A 169 2.62 -13.07 11.61
CA SER A 169 2.72 -13.97 10.46
C SER A 169 3.81 -15.02 10.65
N LEU A 170 4.96 -14.62 11.22
CA LEU A 170 6.04 -15.55 11.56
C LEU A 170 5.59 -16.58 12.59
N GLN A 171 4.93 -16.14 13.66
CA GLN A 171 4.43 -17.02 14.71
C GLN A 171 3.40 -17.99 14.15
N TYR A 172 2.47 -17.52 13.32
CA TYR A 172 1.50 -18.37 12.65
C TYR A 172 2.18 -19.46 11.80
N TYR A 173 3.19 -19.11 11.02
CA TYR A 173 3.95 -20.10 10.24
C TYR A 173 4.66 -21.12 11.15
N LYS A 174 5.27 -20.66 12.26
CA LYS A 174 5.91 -21.53 13.26
C LYS A 174 4.96 -22.57 13.83
N ASP A 175 3.76 -22.14 14.20
CA ASP A 175 2.77 -22.98 14.86
C ASP A 175 2.14 -24.00 13.90
N ASN A 176 2.03 -23.68 12.62
CA ASN A 176 1.29 -24.50 11.65
C ASN A 176 2.18 -25.39 10.78
N HIS A 177 3.35 -24.93 10.35
CA HIS A 177 4.10 -25.60 9.27
C HIS A 177 5.61 -25.66 9.47
N HIS A 178 6.20 -24.80 10.30
CA HIS A 178 7.66 -24.78 10.46
C HIS A 178 8.23 -26.14 10.82
N LYS A 179 7.61 -26.90 11.73
CA LYS A 179 8.07 -28.25 12.13
C LYS A 179 8.19 -29.24 10.95
N ASP A 180 7.43 -29.04 9.88
CA ASP A 180 7.39 -29.92 8.72
C ASP A 180 8.32 -29.40 7.59
N ASP A 181 8.87 -28.19 7.72
CA ASP A 181 9.76 -27.56 6.74
C ASP A 181 11.20 -28.00 6.92
N GLN A 182 11.49 -29.19 6.41
CA GLN A 182 12.78 -29.87 6.59
C GLN A 182 13.99 -29.04 6.11
N PHE A 183 13.82 -28.14 5.15
CA PHE A 183 14.90 -27.30 4.62
C PHE A 183 15.40 -26.28 5.64
N LEU A 184 14.53 -25.80 6.54
CA LEU A 184 14.90 -24.84 7.59
C LEU A 184 15.49 -25.51 8.84
N HIS A 185 15.33 -26.83 8.97
CA HIS A 185 15.89 -27.62 10.09
C HIS A 185 17.23 -28.27 9.78
N VAL A 186 17.75 -28.10 8.55
CA VAL A 186 19.10 -28.55 8.23
C VAL A 186 20.08 -27.65 8.98
N ILE A 187 20.58 -28.13 10.10
CA ILE A 187 21.76 -27.54 10.75
C ILE A 187 22.90 -27.67 9.73
N GLY A 188 23.45 -26.53 9.30
CA GLY A 188 24.53 -26.50 8.33
C GLY A 188 25.68 -27.43 8.74
N CYS A 189 26.19 -28.18 7.76
CA CYS A 189 27.50 -28.83 7.87
C CYS A 189 28.61 -27.80 8.02
#